data_AF-A0A9D6R4U2-F1
#
_entry.id   AF-A0A9D6R4U2-F1
#
_cell.length_a   1.000
_cell.length_b   1.000
_cell.length_c   1.000
_cell.angle_alpha   90.00
_cell.angle_beta   90.00
_cell.angle_gamma   90.00
#
_symmetry.space_group_name_H-M   'P 1'
#
loop_
_entity.id
_entity.type
_entity.pdbx_description
1 polymer ?
#
loop_
_entity_poly.entity_id
_entity_poly.type
_entity_poly.pdbx_seq_one_letter_code
_entity_poly.pdbx_strand_id
1 'polypeptide(L)'
;MLSVLCVVAHPDDETILTGGVLAMLAARGAEVHVVCATRGEGGELGEPPVERAQLGQVREAEMVCAVGKLKGKSLTFFDYVDPTVGPGEELYAFHADLTMFAGQIAASIKQVRPDAVLTHGANGEYGHPAHVLVHTAVKIAVMSLTPALSLWERGDSLSPALSEGERGDAVNVALSRRERESDSPLPPGEGLGVRAKPPLPPELLARCRELRREATDAEKLLWQLLRNRQLNGAKFRRQHPFHGYILDFYCHEAKLAIELDGGGHAEPERRKHDAERTRALQAEGIRAIRFWNDEVLRNTEAVLQVVWETLTDSLTPALSQGERVSDSPLPLGEGSGVRAEPSALYTFAATYPNHPYPRLTNKDDPAHFVIDVTSWLDAKEAAALCHKTQTPLFVRRRSEAAGRPLTVRDVLLTREGLHCLWPASDVIPTDAFAQFLRTECADVFV
;
A
#
# COMPACT_ATOMS: atom_id res chain seq x y z
N MET A 1 15.43 -20.41 6.35
CA MET A 1 14.12 -21.07 6.49
C MET A 1 13.11 -20.01 6.11
N LEU A 2 12.23 -20.28 5.15
CA LEU A 2 11.27 -19.29 4.67
C LEU A 2 10.28 -18.93 5.78
N SER A 3 9.96 -17.66 5.98
CA SER A 3 8.95 -17.17 6.91
C SER A 3 7.88 -16.36 6.18
N VAL A 4 6.62 -16.61 6.51
CA VAL A 4 5.46 -16.00 5.83
C VAL A 4 4.50 -15.46 6.87
N LEU A 5 4.02 -14.24 6.68
CA LEU A 5 2.99 -13.61 7.50
C LEU A 5 1.69 -13.46 6.70
N CYS A 6 0.65 -14.20 7.06
CA CYS A 6 -0.69 -14.06 6.50
C CYS A 6 -1.53 -13.13 7.38
N VAL A 7 -2.09 -12.07 6.81
CA VAL A 7 -2.95 -11.10 7.49
C VAL A 7 -4.36 -11.19 6.93
N VAL A 8 -5.34 -11.46 7.79
CA VAL A 8 -6.74 -11.66 7.41
C VAL A 8 -7.68 -10.81 8.26
N ALA A 9 -8.90 -10.57 7.75
CA ALA A 9 -9.91 -9.76 8.43
C ALA A 9 -10.66 -10.55 9.52
N HIS A 10 -11.12 -11.76 9.19
CA HIS A 10 -11.98 -12.56 10.05
C HIS A 10 -11.47 -14.01 10.18
N PRO A 11 -11.86 -14.72 11.26
CA PRO A 11 -11.72 -16.16 11.34
C PRO A 11 -12.41 -16.85 10.16
N ASP A 12 -11.73 -17.81 9.53
CA ASP A 12 -12.10 -18.58 8.32
C ASP A 12 -11.46 -18.12 7.00
N ASP A 13 -11.15 -16.83 6.87
CA ASP A 13 -10.51 -16.26 5.67
C ASP A 13 -9.20 -17.01 5.35
N GLU A 14 -8.41 -17.31 6.38
CA GLU A 14 -7.11 -17.98 6.25
C GLU A 14 -7.24 -19.40 5.70
N THR A 15 -8.37 -20.05 5.99
CA THR A 15 -8.65 -21.43 5.58
C THR A 15 -9.32 -21.47 4.21
N ILE A 16 -10.34 -20.63 3.98
CA ILE A 16 -11.17 -20.70 2.78
C ILE A 16 -10.43 -20.13 1.57
N LEU A 17 -9.76 -18.98 1.73
CA LEU A 17 -9.15 -18.23 0.62
C LEU A 17 -7.75 -18.73 0.27
N THR A 18 -6.97 -19.14 1.27
CA THR A 18 -5.54 -19.47 1.07
C THR A 18 -5.05 -20.68 1.89
N GLY A 19 -5.95 -21.46 2.51
CA GLY A 19 -5.57 -22.49 3.47
C GLY A 19 -4.73 -23.62 2.86
N GLY A 20 -4.92 -23.93 1.57
CA GLY A 20 -4.11 -24.92 0.87
C GLY A 20 -2.67 -24.47 0.72
N VAL A 21 -2.44 -23.22 0.33
CA VAL A 21 -1.12 -22.60 0.25
C VAL A 21 -0.47 -22.56 1.63
N LEU A 22 -1.19 -22.16 2.69
CA LEU A 22 -0.62 -22.13 4.04
C LEU A 22 -0.17 -23.53 4.50
N ALA A 23 -1.00 -24.55 4.31
CA ALA A 23 -0.65 -25.93 4.64
C ALA A 23 0.56 -26.44 3.83
N MET A 24 0.61 -26.08 2.54
CA MET A 24 1.72 -26.43 1.65
C MET A 24 3.04 -25.79 2.09
N LEU A 25 3.03 -24.49 2.42
CA LEU A 25 4.18 -23.78 2.95
C LEU A 25 4.71 -24.44 4.23
N ALA A 26 3.82 -24.70 5.19
CA ALA A 26 4.20 -25.31 6.47
C ALA A 26 4.73 -26.74 6.31
N ALA A 27 4.08 -27.57 5.48
CA ALA A 27 4.53 -28.93 5.19
C ALA A 27 5.93 -28.98 4.55
N ARG A 28 6.31 -27.92 3.84
CA ARG A 28 7.62 -27.77 3.20
C ARG A 28 8.65 -27.04 4.08
N GLY A 29 8.34 -26.85 5.36
CA GLY A 29 9.26 -26.31 6.36
C GLY A 29 9.34 -24.79 6.42
N ALA A 30 8.39 -24.06 5.82
CA ALA A 30 8.27 -22.63 6.05
C ALA A 30 7.59 -22.35 7.40
N GLU A 31 7.97 -21.26 8.07
CA GLU A 31 7.27 -20.77 9.26
C GLU A 31 6.07 -19.91 8.82
N VAL A 32 4.86 -20.38 9.09
CA VAL A 32 3.62 -19.68 8.72
C VAL A 32 3.05 -18.97 9.94
N HIS A 33 3.04 -17.65 9.92
CA HIS A 33 2.47 -16.79 10.96
C HIS A 33 1.15 -16.22 10.46
N VAL A 34 0.12 -16.17 11.30
CA VAL A 34 -1.20 -15.62 10.96
C VAL A 34 -1.55 -14.48 11.91
N VAL A 35 -2.07 -13.39 11.36
CA VAL A 35 -2.65 -12.26 12.09
C VAL A 35 -4.09 -12.09 11.63
N CYS A 36 -5.02 -12.03 12.58
CA CYS A 36 -6.43 -11.78 12.30
C CYS A 36 -6.84 -10.43 12.92
N ALA A 37 -7.54 -9.59 12.14
CA ALA A 37 -7.91 -8.26 12.61
C ALA A 37 -9.05 -8.28 13.65
N THR A 38 -10.01 -9.18 13.48
CA THR A 38 -11.23 -9.28 14.30
C THR A 38 -11.47 -10.70 14.79
N ARG A 39 -12.54 -10.92 15.57
CA ARG A 39 -12.99 -12.26 15.97
C ARG A 39 -14.28 -12.69 15.27
N GLY A 40 -14.73 -11.94 14.26
CA GLY A 40 -15.93 -12.26 13.50
C GLY A 40 -17.23 -12.17 14.31
N GLU A 41 -17.30 -11.23 15.26
CA GLU A 41 -18.46 -11.02 16.15
C GLU A 41 -19.75 -10.63 15.40
N GLY A 42 -19.59 -10.00 14.23
CA GLY A 42 -20.64 -9.44 13.41
C GLY A 42 -21.32 -10.44 12.47
N GLY A 43 -20.67 -11.57 12.19
CA GLY A 43 -21.13 -12.58 11.24
C GLY A 43 -22.38 -13.36 11.65
N GLU A 44 -22.81 -14.32 10.84
CA GLU A 44 -23.93 -15.20 11.19
C GLU A 44 -23.64 -16.08 12.41
N LEU A 45 -24.68 -16.43 13.19
CA LEU A 45 -24.55 -17.14 14.47
C LEU A 45 -24.18 -18.64 14.34
N GLY A 46 -24.10 -19.16 13.13
CA GLY A 46 -23.83 -20.57 12.86
C GLY A 46 -25.01 -21.50 13.10
N GLU A 47 -24.75 -22.81 12.97
CA GLU A 47 -25.76 -23.87 13.07
C GLU A 47 -25.23 -25.05 13.92
N PRO A 48 -25.78 -25.29 15.13
CA PRO A 48 -26.80 -24.49 15.82
C PRO A 48 -26.29 -23.08 16.18
N PRO A 49 -27.18 -22.10 16.34
CA PRO A 49 -26.79 -20.72 16.61
C PRO A 49 -26.09 -20.58 17.97
N VAL A 50 -24.97 -19.89 17.98
CA VAL A 50 -24.23 -19.46 19.17
C VAL A 50 -24.78 -18.10 19.66
N GLU A 51 -24.68 -17.80 20.95
CA GLU A 51 -25.04 -16.48 21.45
C GLU A 51 -24.10 -15.40 20.89
N ARG A 52 -24.67 -14.28 20.42
CA ARG A 52 -23.92 -13.15 19.83
C ARG A 52 -22.72 -12.70 20.67
N ALA A 53 -22.92 -12.59 21.99
CA ALA A 53 -21.90 -12.13 22.93
C ALA A 53 -20.71 -13.11 23.07
N GLN A 54 -20.92 -14.39 22.71
CA GLN A 54 -19.91 -15.46 22.79
C GLN A 54 -19.29 -15.78 21.43
N LEU A 55 -19.90 -15.31 20.32
CA LEU A 55 -19.50 -15.70 18.97
C LEU A 55 -18.01 -15.44 18.69
N GLY A 56 -17.50 -14.27 19.08
CA GLY A 56 -16.08 -13.95 18.90
C GLY A 56 -15.14 -14.90 19.64
N GLN A 57 -15.48 -15.27 20.89
CA GLN A 57 -14.68 -16.22 21.67
C GLN A 57 -14.72 -17.62 21.05
N VAL A 58 -15.88 -18.05 20.55
CA VAL A 58 -16.01 -19.33 19.86
C VAL A 58 -15.18 -19.34 18.59
N ARG A 59 -15.31 -18.33 17.73
CA ARG A 59 -14.56 -18.24 16.46
C ARG A 59 -13.05 -18.08 16.65
N GLU A 60 -12.62 -17.41 17.71
CA GLU A 60 -11.20 -17.41 18.10
C GLU A 60 -10.69 -18.84 18.34
N ALA A 61 -11.42 -19.64 19.13
CA ALA A 61 -11.06 -21.02 19.39
C ALA A 61 -11.12 -21.91 18.13
N GLU A 62 -12.08 -21.64 17.24
CA GLU A 62 -12.18 -22.31 15.94
C GLU A 62 -10.97 -22.02 15.06
N MET A 63 -10.56 -20.75 14.94
CA MET A 63 -9.37 -20.36 14.18
C MET A 63 -8.07 -20.88 14.79
N VAL A 64 -7.95 -20.92 16.13
CA VAL A 64 -6.81 -21.57 16.81
C VAL A 64 -6.71 -23.05 16.41
N CYS A 65 -7.84 -23.76 16.38
CA CYS A 65 -7.88 -25.13 15.88
C CYS A 65 -7.48 -25.20 14.40
N ALA A 66 -8.05 -24.33 13.56
CA ALA A 66 -7.82 -24.33 12.11
C ALA A 66 -6.34 -24.09 11.76
N VAL A 67 -5.74 -23.02 12.30
CA VAL A 67 -4.31 -22.71 12.11
C VAL A 67 -3.42 -23.86 12.61
N GLY A 68 -3.80 -24.52 13.71
CA GLY A 68 -3.13 -25.73 14.18
C GLY A 68 -3.18 -26.91 13.21
N LYS A 69 -4.30 -27.09 12.48
CA LYS A 69 -4.42 -28.11 11.42
C LYS A 69 -3.59 -27.76 10.18
N LEU A 70 -3.50 -26.47 9.85
CA LEU A 70 -2.64 -25.95 8.78
C LEU A 70 -1.15 -25.92 9.16
N LYS A 71 -0.80 -26.31 10.40
CA LYS A 71 0.57 -26.31 10.94
C LYS A 71 1.18 -24.90 11.03
N GLY A 72 0.36 -23.88 11.24
CA GLY A 72 0.82 -22.52 11.51
C GLY A 72 1.70 -22.45 12.75
N LYS A 73 2.75 -21.63 12.68
CA LYS A 73 3.73 -21.39 13.74
C LYS A 73 3.18 -20.50 14.84
N SER A 74 2.41 -19.48 14.49
CA SER A 74 1.78 -18.58 15.45
C SER A 74 0.49 -17.97 14.90
N LEU A 75 -0.43 -17.61 15.79
CA LEU A 75 -1.64 -16.86 15.50
C LEU A 75 -1.71 -15.66 16.46
N THR A 76 -2.06 -14.49 15.97
CA THR A 76 -2.28 -13.27 16.77
C THR A 76 -3.59 -12.61 16.34
N PHE A 77 -4.38 -12.15 17.31
CA PHE A 77 -5.57 -11.35 17.07
C PHE A 77 -5.30 -9.90 17.42
N PHE A 78 -5.78 -9.00 16.58
CA PHE A 78 -6.04 -7.64 17.02
C PHE A 78 -7.42 -7.54 17.66
N ASP A 79 -7.66 -6.45 18.38
CA ASP A 79 -8.90 -6.24 19.15
C ASP A 79 -9.90 -5.33 18.43
N TYR A 80 -9.89 -5.35 17.09
CA TYR A 80 -10.94 -4.70 16.31
C TYR A 80 -12.21 -5.56 16.35
N VAL A 81 -13.35 -4.90 16.40
CA VAL A 81 -14.66 -5.57 16.51
C VAL A 81 -15.31 -5.61 15.14
N ASP A 82 -15.64 -6.82 14.69
CA ASP A 82 -16.39 -7.02 13.45
C ASP A 82 -17.84 -6.51 13.61
N PRO A 83 -18.28 -5.53 12.79
CA PRO A 83 -19.62 -4.98 12.87
C PRO A 83 -20.68 -5.99 12.39
N THR A 84 -21.85 -5.96 13.01
CA THR A 84 -22.97 -6.79 12.55
C THR A 84 -23.41 -6.43 11.14
N VAL A 85 -23.77 -7.46 10.37
CA VAL A 85 -24.36 -7.30 9.03
C VAL A 85 -25.60 -6.39 9.10
N GLY A 86 -25.65 -5.40 8.20
CA GLY A 86 -26.71 -4.41 8.11
C GLY A 86 -27.98 -4.93 7.43
N PRO A 87 -29.01 -4.08 7.31
CA PRO A 87 -30.23 -4.39 6.56
C PRO A 87 -29.91 -4.80 5.12
N GLY A 88 -30.52 -5.89 4.64
CA GLY A 88 -30.31 -6.35 3.26
C GLY A 88 -28.94 -6.99 3.01
N GLU A 89 -28.33 -7.59 4.03
CA GLU A 89 -27.00 -8.23 3.96
C GLU A 89 -25.83 -7.25 3.68
N GLU A 90 -26.02 -5.96 4.02
CA GLU A 90 -24.97 -4.95 3.87
C GLU A 90 -23.78 -5.25 4.79
N LEU A 91 -22.57 -5.23 4.23
CA LEU A 91 -21.33 -5.49 4.93
C LEU A 91 -20.63 -4.18 5.25
N TYR A 92 -19.95 -4.11 6.39
CA TYR A 92 -19.22 -2.91 6.82
C TYR A 92 -17.77 -3.26 7.16
N ALA A 93 -16.90 -2.26 7.14
CA ALA A 93 -15.56 -2.40 7.67
C ALA A 93 -15.60 -2.21 9.20
N PHE A 94 -14.75 -2.92 9.93
CA PHE A 94 -14.55 -2.64 11.35
C PHE A 94 -13.97 -1.24 11.56
N HIS A 95 -14.27 -0.63 12.70
CA HIS A 95 -13.81 0.72 12.99
C HIS A 95 -12.32 0.71 13.37
N ALA A 96 -11.48 1.21 12.48
CA ALA A 96 -10.05 1.37 12.73
C ALA A 96 -9.54 2.72 12.22
N ASP A 97 -8.66 3.37 12.99
CA ASP A 97 -7.79 4.41 12.44
C ASP A 97 -6.73 3.71 11.59
N LEU A 98 -6.78 3.95 10.28
CA LEU A 98 -5.94 3.27 9.29
C LEU A 98 -4.44 3.41 9.58
N THR A 99 -4.01 4.57 10.09
CA THR A 99 -2.60 4.81 10.47
C THR A 99 -2.18 3.93 11.64
N MET A 100 -3.00 3.88 12.70
CA MET A 100 -2.72 3.01 13.86
C MET A 100 -2.75 1.54 13.46
N PHE A 101 -3.71 1.15 12.62
CA PHE A 101 -3.83 -0.23 12.16
C PHE A 101 -2.64 -0.67 11.31
N ALA A 102 -2.25 0.13 10.31
CA ALA A 102 -1.05 -0.11 9.53
C ALA A 102 0.21 -0.15 10.41
N GLY A 103 0.28 0.71 11.44
CA GLY A 103 1.37 0.70 12.42
C GLY A 103 1.45 -0.59 13.23
N GLN A 104 0.32 -1.18 13.63
CA GLN A 104 0.27 -2.48 14.30
C GLN A 104 0.72 -3.61 13.38
N ILE A 105 0.26 -3.61 12.13
CA ILE A 105 0.72 -4.59 11.12
C ILE A 105 2.23 -4.45 10.88
N ALA A 106 2.74 -3.21 10.75
CA ALA A 106 4.17 -2.95 10.61
C ALA A 106 4.98 -3.45 11.82
N ALA A 107 4.43 -3.39 13.03
CA ALA A 107 5.05 -3.98 14.22
C ALA A 107 5.10 -5.51 14.13
N SER A 108 4.02 -6.16 13.68
CA SER A 108 3.99 -7.61 13.42
C SER A 108 5.01 -8.02 12.36
N ILE A 109 5.12 -7.27 11.25
CA ILE A 109 6.13 -7.52 10.20
C ILE A 109 7.55 -7.39 10.79
N LYS A 110 7.84 -6.37 11.60
CA LYS A 110 9.16 -6.21 12.25
C LYS A 110 9.47 -7.33 13.23
N GLN A 111 8.46 -7.83 13.94
CA GLN A 111 8.62 -8.91 14.91
C GLN A 111 8.87 -10.26 14.23
N VAL A 112 8.09 -10.58 13.21
CA VAL A 112 8.17 -11.86 12.48
C VAL A 112 9.34 -11.88 11.50
N ARG A 113 9.66 -10.73 10.88
CA ARG A 113 10.60 -10.57 9.75
C ARG A 113 10.31 -11.58 8.63
N PRO A 114 9.10 -11.57 8.07
CA PRO A 114 8.72 -12.52 7.03
C PRO A 114 9.46 -12.23 5.72
N ASP A 115 9.73 -13.27 4.94
CA ASP A 115 10.17 -13.14 3.55
C ASP A 115 9.02 -12.68 2.65
N ALA A 116 7.79 -13.08 2.97
CA ALA A 116 6.58 -12.62 2.29
C ALA A 116 5.39 -12.37 3.23
N VAL A 117 4.59 -11.36 2.90
CA VAL A 117 3.31 -11.05 3.54
C VAL A 117 2.19 -11.44 2.57
N LEU A 118 1.21 -12.21 3.04
CA LEU A 118 -0.01 -12.56 2.31
C LEU A 118 -1.19 -11.79 2.89
N THR A 119 -2.05 -11.22 2.05
CA THR A 119 -3.25 -10.49 2.49
C THR A 119 -4.38 -10.59 1.47
N HIS A 120 -5.54 -10.02 1.79
CA HIS A 120 -6.65 -9.82 0.87
C HIS A 120 -6.27 -9.01 -0.38
N GLY A 121 -7.02 -9.24 -1.45
CA GLY A 121 -6.95 -8.46 -2.68
C GLY A 121 -7.46 -7.02 -2.55
N ALA A 122 -7.05 -6.16 -3.48
CA ALA A 122 -7.42 -4.74 -3.55
C ALA A 122 -8.94 -4.48 -3.50
N ASN A 123 -9.75 -5.37 -4.08
CA ASN A 123 -11.21 -5.24 -4.09
C ASN A 123 -11.92 -5.95 -2.93
N GLY A 124 -11.18 -6.59 -2.01
CA GLY A 124 -11.75 -7.41 -0.93
C GLY A 124 -12.51 -8.64 -1.43
N GLU A 125 -11.99 -9.27 -2.48
CA GLU A 125 -12.53 -10.43 -3.20
C GLU A 125 -13.93 -10.20 -3.77
N TYR A 126 -14.95 -10.44 -2.96
CA TYR A 126 -16.36 -10.24 -3.29
C TYR A 126 -16.87 -8.86 -2.88
N GLY A 127 -15.97 -7.92 -2.58
CA GLY A 127 -16.30 -6.55 -2.20
C GLY A 127 -16.44 -6.34 -0.69
N HIS A 128 -15.91 -7.22 0.15
CA HIS A 128 -16.07 -7.09 1.60
C HIS A 128 -15.27 -5.87 2.13
N PRO A 129 -15.90 -4.86 2.74
CA PRO A 129 -15.19 -3.62 3.11
C PRO A 129 -14.07 -3.83 4.14
N ALA A 130 -14.24 -4.75 5.09
CA ALA A 130 -13.16 -5.12 6.02
C ALA A 130 -11.92 -5.71 5.30
N HIS A 131 -12.10 -6.48 4.23
CA HIS A 131 -10.98 -7.06 3.47
C HIS A 131 -10.20 -5.96 2.74
N VAL A 132 -10.91 -5.00 2.14
CA VAL A 132 -10.31 -3.80 1.53
C VAL A 132 -9.52 -2.98 2.55
N LEU A 133 -10.06 -2.82 3.77
CA LEU A 133 -9.39 -2.12 4.86
C LEU A 133 -8.09 -2.83 5.27
N VAL A 134 -8.12 -4.16 5.43
CA VAL A 134 -6.93 -4.97 5.74
C VAL A 134 -5.90 -4.88 4.61
N HIS A 135 -6.32 -5.07 3.36
CA HIS A 135 -5.46 -4.90 2.19
C HIS A 135 -4.73 -3.56 2.22
N THR A 136 -5.48 -2.48 2.37
CA THR A 136 -4.95 -1.11 2.38
C THR A 136 -3.94 -0.91 3.52
N ALA A 137 -4.28 -1.38 4.72
CA ALA A 137 -3.41 -1.25 5.90
C ALA A 137 -2.11 -2.06 5.76
N VAL A 138 -2.18 -3.29 5.22
CA VAL A 138 -1.01 -4.13 4.94
C VAL A 138 -0.12 -3.49 3.90
N LYS A 139 -0.70 -2.97 2.81
CA LYS A 139 0.06 -2.27 1.76
C LYS A 139 0.83 -1.08 2.34
N ILE A 140 0.16 -0.22 3.12
CA ILE A 140 0.80 0.91 3.81
C ILE A 140 1.92 0.41 4.72
N ALA A 141 1.68 -0.65 5.50
CA ALA A 141 2.68 -1.21 6.40
C ALA A 141 3.93 -1.67 5.63
N VAL A 142 3.80 -2.51 4.60
CA VAL A 142 4.93 -3.02 3.81
C VAL A 142 5.69 -1.87 3.12
N MET A 143 4.97 -0.94 2.48
CA MET A 143 5.60 0.19 1.79
C MET A 143 6.34 1.11 2.77
N SER A 144 5.82 1.32 3.98
CA SER A 144 6.47 2.13 5.01
C SER A 144 7.75 1.50 5.58
N LEU A 145 7.89 0.18 5.47
CA LEU A 145 9.04 -0.58 5.96
C LEU A 145 10.09 -0.82 4.89
N THR A 146 9.73 -0.63 3.63
CA THR A 146 10.66 -0.81 2.52
C THR A 146 11.66 0.35 2.51
N PRO A 147 12.96 0.09 2.74
CA PRO A 147 13.98 1.14 2.61
C PRO A 147 13.95 1.71 1.20
N ALA A 148 14.26 3.00 1.05
CA ALA A 148 14.46 3.64 -0.26
C ALA A 148 15.68 3.02 -0.97
N LEU A 149 15.53 1.82 -1.55
CA LEU A 149 16.53 1.16 -2.36
C LEU A 149 16.31 1.57 -3.82
N SER A 150 17.15 2.51 -4.25
CA SER A 150 17.80 2.53 -5.57
C SER A 150 17.05 1.83 -6.72
N LEU A 151 16.08 2.53 -7.29
CA LEU A 151 15.45 2.21 -8.59
C LEU A 151 16.42 2.28 -9.78
N TRP A 152 17.73 2.51 -9.57
CA TRP A 152 18.72 2.60 -10.65
C TRP A 152 19.29 1.25 -11.10
N GLU A 153 19.00 0.14 -10.42
CA GLU A 153 19.49 -1.20 -10.82
C GLU A 153 18.49 -2.01 -11.66
N ARG A 154 17.28 -1.51 -11.92
CA ARG A 154 16.36 -2.09 -12.91
C ARG A 154 16.42 -1.31 -14.21
N GLY A 155 17.50 -1.55 -14.95
CA GLY A 155 17.56 -1.18 -16.36
C GLY A 155 16.60 -2.05 -17.15
N ASP A 156 15.43 -1.52 -17.49
CA ASP A 156 14.69 -1.98 -18.66
C ASP A 156 14.32 -0.76 -19.52
N SER A 157 14.78 -0.88 -20.76
CA SER A 157 14.68 0.08 -21.83
C SER A 157 13.22 0.32 -22.24
N LEU A 158 12.71 1.51 -21.99
CA LEU A 158 11.59 2.08 -22.74
C LEU A 158 12.05 3.39 -23.37
N SER A 159 12.59 3.28 -24.58
CA SER A 159 12.74 4.41 -25.49
C SER A 159 11.47 4.51 -26.34
N PRO A 160 10.73 5.62 -26.33
CA PRO A 160 9.84 5.93 -27.44
C PRO A 160 10.66 6.62 -28.53
N ALA A 161 10.70 5.98 -29.70
CA ALA A 161 11.15 6.60 -30.93
C ALA A 161 10.35 7.88 -31.21
N LEU A 162 11.02 9.03 -31.27
CA LEU A 162 10.50 10.21 -31.94
C LEU A 162 11.17 10.31 -33.31
N SER A 163 10.36 10.15 -34.34
CA SER A 163 10.70 10.28 -35.74
C SER A 163 11.18 11.69 -36.08
N GLU A 164 12.22 11.75 -36.90
CA GLU A 164 12.76 12.94 -37.53
C GLU A 164 11.78 13.63 -38.49
N GLY A 165 11.92 14.96 -38.62
CA GLY A 165 11.27 15.84 -39.60
C GLY A 165 10.54 16.98 -38.88
N GLU A 166 10.87 18.26 -39.00
CA GLU A 166 11.43 19.01 -40.13
C GLU A 166 12.29 20.20 -39.66
N ARG A 167 13.21 20.58 -40.56
CA ARG A 167 14.14 21.70 -40.49
C ARG A 167 13.40 23.02 -40.75
N GLY A 168 13.76 24.11 -40.05
CA GLY A 168 13.29 25.45 -40.39
C GLY A 168 13.84 26.59 -39.51
N ASP A 169 14.99 27.11 -39.95
CA ASP A 169 15.50 28.48 -39.86
C ASP A 169 15.82 29.20 -38.53
N ALA A 170 17.06 29.70 -38.55
CA ALA A 170 17.72 30.52 -37.56
C ALA A 170 17.28 31.99 -37.60
N VAL A 171 17.24 32.63 -36.43
CA VAL A 171 17.43 34.07 -36.29
C VAL A 171 18.24 34.38 -35.03
N ASN A 172 19.43 34.95 -35.25
CA ASN A 172 20.31 35.55 -34.26
C ASN A 172 19.74 36.89 -33.77
N VAL A 173 19.69 37.12 -32.45
CA VAL A 173 19.83 38.48 -31.89
C VAL A 173 20.67 38.46 -30.61
N ALA A 174 21.59 39.41 -30.57
CA ALA A 174 22.73 39.61 -29.69
C ALA A 174 22.42 39.76 -28.19
N LEU A 175 23.32 39.20 -27.37
CA LEU A 175 23.50 39.52 -25.95
C LEU A 175 24.31 40.81 -25.82
N SER A 176 23.72 41.86 -25.26
CA SER A 176 24.44 43.06 -24.84
C SER A 176 24.92 42.92 -23.39
N ARG A 177 26.22 43.17 -23.26
CA ARG A 177 27.05 43.20 -22.06
C ARG A 177 26.74 44.48 -21.29
N ARG A 178 26.44 44.40 -19.99
CA ARG A 178 26.48 45.56 -19.06
C ARG A 178 27.37 45.26 -17.86
N GLU A 179 28.58 45.80 -17.99
CA GLU A 179 29.45 46.51 -17.06
C GLU A 179 29.22 46.37 -15.54
N ARG A 180 30.35 46.09 -14.88
CA ARG A 180 30.63 46.25 -13.44
C ARG A 180 31.12 47.68 -13.18
N GLU A 181 30.66 48.26 -12.08
CA GLU A 181 31.26 49.33 -11.25
C GLU A 181 30.31 49.53 -10.06
N SER A 182 30.67 49.92 -8.84
CA SER A 182 31.91 50.00 -8.06
C SER A 182 31.49 50.24 -6.59
N ASP A 183 32.07 49.45 -5.69
CA ASP A 183 32.67 49.78 -4.39
C ASP A 183 32.10 50.90 -3.47
N SER A 184 31.78 50.52 -2.21
CA SER A 184 31.88 51.36 -1.00
C SER A 184 31.74 50.53 0.30
N PRO A 185 32.35 50.95 1.42
CA PRO A 185 33.08 50.06 2.33
C PRO A 185 32.25 49.50 3.52
N LEU A 186 32.68 48.34 4.01
CA LEU A 186 32.15 47.65 5.19
C LEU A 186 32.72 48.24 6.50
N PRO A 187 31.91 48.41 7.58
CA PRO A 187 32.41 48.55 8.94
C PRO A 187 32.70 47.16 9.57
N PRO A 188 33.61 47.07 10.55
CA PRO A 188 34.12 45.80 11.03
C PRO A 188 33.30 45.21 12.19
N GLY A 189 33.10 43.89 12.11
CA GLY A 189 32.93 42.98 13.25
C GLY A 189 31.55 42.94 13.92
N GLU A 190 30.82 41.84 13.73
CA GLU A 190 30.19 41.03 14.79
C GLU A 190 29.24 39.96 14.19
N GLY A 191 29.46 38.70 14.57
CA GLY A 191 28.55 37.54 14.54
C GLY A 191 27.62 37.33 13.34
N LEU A 192 27.86 36.27 12.56
CA LEU A 192 26.88 35.69 11.61
C LEU A 192 25.66 35.11 12.37
N GLY A 193 24.74 35.99 12.76
CA GLY A 193 23.37 35.65 13.10
C GLY A 193 22.57 35.39 11.83
N VAL A 194 21.97 34.21 11.73
CA VAL A 194 21.01 33.86 10.67
C VAL A 194 19.91 34.92 10.65
N ARG A 195 19.80 35.71 9.56
CA ARG A 195 18.69 36.66 9.36
C ARG A 195 17.37 35.89 9.46
N ALA A 196 16.59 36.16 10.51
CA ALA A 196 15.24 35.63 10.66
C ALA A 196 14.39 36.12 9.47
N LYS A 197 13.69 35.19 8.80
CA LYS A 197 12.69 35.56 7.78
C LYS A 197 11.63 36.45 8.45
N PRO A 198 11.18 37.55 7.81
CA PRO A 198 10.16 38.41 8.38
C PRO A 198 8.90 37.60 8.74
N PRO A 199 8.23 37.92 9.86
CA PRO A 199 7.07 37.17 10.31
C PRO A 199 5.95 37.24 9.29
N LEU A 200 5.29 36.10 9.05
CA LEU A 200 4.14 36.01 8.15
C LEU A 200 2.98 36.90 8.64
N PRO A 201 2.16 37.47 7.74
CA PRO A 201 1.00 38.28 8.12
C PRO A 201 0.08 37.53 9.10
N PRO A 202 -0.37 38.16 10.20
CA PRO A 202 -1.21 37.52 11.21
C PRO A 202 -2.51 36.93 10.64
N GLU A 203 -3.11 37.62 9.66
CA GLU A 203 -4.34 37.20 8.98
C GLU A 203 -4.15 35.88 8.23
N LEU A 204 -3.01 35.71 7.57
CA LEU A 204 -2.69 34.50 6.82
C LEU A 204 -2.44 33.31 7.76
N LEU A 205 -1.81 33.55 8.90
CA LEU A 205 -1.64 32.53 9.95
C LEU A 205 -2.97 32.14 10.59
N ALA A 206 -3.89 33.09 10.80
CA ALA A 206 -5.24 32.82 11.27
C ALA A 206 -6.02 31.96 10.26
N ARG A 207 -5.93 32.29 8.97
CA ARG A 207 -6.54 31.50 7.89
C ARG A 207 -6.00 30.08 7.82
N CYS A 208 -4.69 29.87 7.95
CA CYS A 208 -4.13 28.51 8.03
C CYS A 208 -4.64 27.70 9.24
N ARG A 209 -5.02 28.36 10.35
CA ARG A 209 -5.58 27.67 11.53
C ARG A 209 -7.04 27.30 11.30
N GLU A 210 -7.80 28.19 10.67
CA GLU A 210 -9.19 27.95 10.27
C GLU A 210 -9.30 26.79 9.29
N LEU A 211 -8.50 26.79 8.20
CA LEU A 211 -8.47 25.69 7.23
C LEU A 211 -8.10 24.34 7.84
N ARG A 212 -7.26 24.31 8.88
CA ARG A 212 -6.95 23.06 9.61
C ARG A 212 -8.10 22.55 10.47
N ARG A 213 -9.03 23.41 10.88
CA ARG A 213 -10.23 23.05 11.64
C ARG A 213 -11.35 22.61 10.70
N GLU A 214 -11.48 23.27 9.56
CA GLU A 214 -12.53 23.06 8.56
C GLU A 214 -12.08 22.12 7.43
N ALA A 215 -11.06 21.29 7.69
CA ALA A 215 -10.53 20.37 6.69
C ALA A 215 -11.64 19.44 6.16
N THR A 216 -11.68 19.29 4.84
CA THR A 216 -12.53 18.33 4.14
C THR A 216 -12.14 16.90 4.50
N ASP A 217 -13.02 15.93 4.24
CA ASP A 217 -12.73 14.53 4.53
C ASP A 217 -11.58 13.98 3.67
N ALA A 218 -11.45 14.48 2.43
CA ALA A 218 -10.30 14.21 1.57
C ALA A 218 -8.98 14.73 2.18
N GLU A 219 -8.95 15.96 2.69
CA GLU A 219 -7.77 16.52 3.36
C GLU A 219 -7.44 15.77 4.66
N LYS A 220 -8.44 15.37 5.44
CA LYS A 220 -8.22 14.58 6.66
C LYS A 220 -7.58 13.23 6.33
N LEU A 221 -8.14 12.53 5.35
CA LEU A 221 -7.65 11.24 4.88
C LEU A 221 -6.22 11.35 4.37
N LEU A 222 -5.96 12.29 3.44
CA LEU A 222 -4.62 12.46 2.90
C LEU A 222 -3.61 12.92 3.96
N TRP A 223 -4.01 13.77 4.90
CA TRP A 223 -3.13 14.17 6.02
C TRP A 223 -2.76 13.00 6.93
N GLN A 224 -3.70 12.08 7.21
CA GLN A 224 -3.40 10.86 7.98
C GLN A 224 -2.32 10.02 7.30
N LEU A 225 -2.36 9.93 5.98
CA LEU A 225 -1.40 9.16 5.18
C LEU A 225 -0.03 9.86 5.04
N LEU A 226 0.01 11.20 5.03
CA LEU A 226 1.25 11.97 4.83
C LEU A 226 1.98 12.36 6.13
N ARG A 227 1.27 12.48 7.27
CA ARG A 227 1.86 12.95 8.53
C ARG A 227 2.95 12.00 9.03
N ASN A 228 3.78 12.49 9.95
CA ASN A 228 4.79 11.67 10.66
C ASN A 228 5.79 10.94 9.75
N ARG A 229 6.05 11.46 8.54
CA ARG A 229 7.00 10.85 7.58
C ARG A 229 6.59 9.46 7.10
N GLN A 230 5.29 9.16 7.10
CA GLN A 230 4.77 7.84 6.72
C GLN A 230 4.97 7.50 5.24
N LEU A 231 4.99 8.50 4.37
CA LEU A 231 5.18 8.32 2.92
C LEU A 231 6.61 8.70 2.51
N ASN A 232 7.39 7.71 2.05
CA ASN A 232 8.78 7.83 1.59
C ASN A 232 9.72 8.57 2.57
N GLY A 233 9.46 8.47 3.89
CA GLY A 233 10.21 9.20 4.93
C GLY A 233 10.07 10.74 4.87
N ALA A 234 9.25 11.27 3.97
CA ALA A 234 9.21 12.68 3.62
C ALA A 234 8.39 13.50 4.63
N LYS A 235 8.90 14.67 5.02
CA LYS A 235 8.19 15.55 5.97
C LYS A 235 7.21 16.48 5.29
N PHE A 236 5.92 16.13 5.36
CA PHE A 236 4.83 17.00 4.95
C PHE A 236 4.37 17.96 6.05
N ARG A 237 3.97 19.16 5.63
CA ARG A 237 3.29 20.19 6.43
C ARG A 237 1.92 20.44 5.81
N ARG A 238 0.86 20.43 6.63
CA ARG A 238 -0.49 20.82 6.17
C ARG A 238 -0.74 22.32 6.28
N GLN A 239 -1.50 22.85 5.32
CA GLN A 239 -1.92 24.25 5.24
C GLN A 239 -0.71 25.18 5.38
N HIS A 240 0.26 24.99 4.48
CA HIS A 240 1.57 25.63 4.51
C HIS A 240 1.53 27.00 3.81
N PRO A 241 1.87 28.08 4.53
CA PRO A 241 1.91 29.41 3.94
C PRO A 241 3.11 29.58 3.00
N PHE A 242 2.87 30.03 1.77
CA PHE A 242 3.88 30.28 0.74
C PHE A 242 3.55 31.54 -0.06
N HIS A 243 4.38 32.59 0.04
CA HIS A 243 4.26 33.85 -0.71
C HIS A 243 2.84 34.43 -0.84
N GLY A 244 2.07 34.46 0.27
CA GLY A 244 0.69 35.00 0.27
C GLY A 244 -0.39 33.95 -0.05
N TYR A 245 0.00 32.75 -0.46
CA TYR A 245 -0.87 31.60 -0.70
C TYR A 245 -0.78 30.59 0.44
N ILE A 246 -1.74 29.67 0.50
CA ILE A 246 -1.73 28.52 1.41
C ILE A 246 -1.80 27.26 0.56
N LEU A 247 -0.81 26.39 0.74
CA LEU A 247 -0.72 25.07 0.09
C LEU A 247 -1.32 24.02 1.03
N ASP A 248 -2.18 23.13 0.53
CA ASP A 248 -2.86 22.15 1.40
C ASP A 248 -1.87 21.19 2.05
N PHE A 249 -0.91 20.68 1.27
CA PHE A 249 0.24 19.95 1.80
C PHE A 249 1.54 20.38 1.11
N TYR A 250 2.61 20.48 1.89
CA TYR A 250 3.93 20.85 1.39
C TYR A 250 5.04 20.01 2.01
N CYS A 251 5.85 19.38 1.17
CA CYS A 251 7.10 18.73 1.53
C CYS A 251 8.27 19.63 1.10
N HIS A 252 9.01 20.14 2.10
CA HIS A 252 10.16 21.01 1.82
C HIS A 252 11.35 20.23 1.23
N GLU A 253 11.57 19.01 1.71
CA GLU A 253 12.68 18.13 1.33
C GLU A 253 12.59 17.77 -0.17
N ALA A 254 11.38 17.49 -0.65
CA ALA A 254 11.11 17.13 -2.06
C ALA A 254 10.67 18.32 -2.92
N LYS A 255 10.61 19.54 -2.36
CA LYS A 255 10.02 20.71 -3.03
C LYS A 255 8.66 20.38 -3.69
N LEU A 256 7.80 19.66 -2.98
CA LEU A 256 6.52 19.16 -3.50
C LEU A 256 5.34 19.81 -2.78
N ALA A 257 4.41 20.37 -3.54
CA ALA A 257 3.12 20.85 -3.07
C ALA A 257 2.01 19.91 -3.58
N ILE A 258 1.06 19.58 -2.71
CA ILE A 258 -0.16 18.83 -3.06
C ILE A 258 -1.35 19.71 -2.73
N GLU A 259 -2.25 19.89 -3.70
CA GLU A 259 -3.46 20.71 -3.55
C GLU A 259 -4.70 19.87 -3.83
N LEU A 260 -5.75 20.05 -3.03
CA LEU A 260 -6.99 19.31 -3.13
C LEU A 260 -8.13 20.22 -3.58
N ASP A 261 -8.78 19.85 -4.69
CA ASP A 261 -9.84 20.64 -5.30
C ASP A 261 -11.22 20.02 -5.02
N GLY A 262 -12.12 20.81 -4.43
CA GLY A 262 -13.50 20.41 -4.09
C GLY A 262 -14.56 20.68 -5.17
N GLY A 263 -14.17 21.16 -6.36
CA GLY A 263 -15.05 21.53 -7.46
C GLY A 263 -15.85 22.82 -7.27
N GLY A 264 -15.77 23.70 -8.27
CA GLY A 264 -16.54 24.94 -8.34
C GLY A 264 -15.94 25.98 -9.29
N HIS A 265 -16.54 26.07 -10.49
CA HIS A 265 -16.51 27.15 -11.49
C HIS A 265 -15.16 27.81 -11.86
N ALA A 266 -14.77 27.57 -13.13
CA ALA A 266 -13.69 28.26 -13.81
C ALA A 266 -14.04 29.73 -14.11
N GLU A 267 -13.99 30.59 -13.09
CA GLU A 267 -14.03 32.03 -13.31
C GLU A 267 -12.70 32.53 -13.91
N PRO A 268 -12.72 33.45 -14.90
CA PRO A 268 -11.50 33.95 -15.56
C PRO A 268 -10.47 34.59 -14.63
N GLU A 269 -10.91 35.19 -13.52
CA GLU A 269 -10.04 35.81 -12.51
C GLU A 269 -9.27 34.76 -11.70
N ARG A 270 -9.87 33.59 -11.41
CA ARG A 270 -9.16 32.46 -10.77
C ARG A 270 -8.04 31.92 -11.65
N ARG A 271 -8.21 31.90 -12.99
CA ARG A 271 -7.19 31.41 -13.93
C ARG A 271 -5.92 32.27 -13.95
N LYS A 272 -6.05 33.60 -13.85
CA LYS A 272 -4.90 34.51 -13.79
C LYS A 272 -4.15 34.34 -12.46
N HIS A 273 -4.89 34.27 -11.37
CA HIS A 273 -4.34 34.07 -10.03
C HIS A 273 -3.64 32.70 -9.88
N ASP A 274 -4.21 31.63 -10.47
CA ASP A 274 -3.58 30.30 -10.52
C ASP A 274 -2.34 30.25 -11.40
N ALA A 275 -2.31 30.98 -12.52
CA ALA A 275 -1.14 31.06 -13.39
C ALA A 275 0.04 31.79 -12.72
N GLU A 276 -0.24 32.85 -11.96
CA GLU A 276 0.76 33.56 -11.16
C GLU A 276 1.28 32.70 -10.00
N ARG A 277 0.37 32.02 -9.29
CA ARG A 277 0.71 31.05 -8.24
C ARG A 277 1.61 29.93 -8.77
N THR A 278 1.24 29.35 -9.91
CA THR A 278 2.02 28.28 -10.55
C THR A 278 3.42 28.76 -10.94
N ARG A 279 3.53 29.97 -11.52
CA ARG A 279 4.82 30.60 -11.84
C ARG A 279 5.67 30.84 -10.58
N ALA A 280 5.06 31.30 -9.49
CA ALA A 280 5.77 31.53 -8.23
C ALA A 280 6.29 30.23 -7.60
N LEU A 281 5.52 29.15 -7.65
CA LEU A 281 5.94 27.83 -7.20
C LEU A 281 7.09 27.29 -8.06
N GLN A 282 6.96 27.38 -9.38
CA GLN A 282 8.00 26.94 -10.33
C GLN A 282 9.31 27.71 -10.17
N ALA A 283 9.26 29.03 -9.94
CA ALA A 283 10.44 29.85 -9.73
C ALA A 283 11.26 29.42 -8.49
N GLU A 284 10.59 28.87 -7.47
CA GLU A 284 11.20 28.32 -6.25
C GLU A 284 11.55 26.82 -6.35
N GLY A 285 11.41 26.25 -7.56
CA GLY A 285 11.64 24.84 -7.86
C GLY A 285 10.60 23.92 -7.23
N ILE A 286 9.42 24.42 -6.88
CA ILE A 286 8.36 23.65 -6.24
C ILE A 286 7.47 23.01 -7.32
N ARG A 287 7.42 21.68 -7.33
CA ARG A 287 6.49 20.90 -8.14
C ARG A 287 5.14 20.87 -7.43
N ALA A 288 4.06 21.21 -8.13
CA ALA A 288 2.70 21.17 -7.58
C ALA A 288 1.90 20.09 -8.30
N ILE A 289 1.26 19.19 -7.54
CA ILE A 289 0.31 18.19 -8.04
C ILE A 289 -1.06 18.45 -7.42
N ARG A 290 -2.12 18.27 -8.20
CA ARG A 290 -3.50 18.55 -7.79
C ARG A 290 -4.35 17.29 -7.93
N PHE A 291 -5.22 17.06 -6.95
CA PHE A 291 -6.19 15.95 -6.97
C PHE A 291 -7.58 16.48 -6.68
N TRP A 292 -8.58 15.82 -7.25
CA TRP A 292 -9.97 16.08 -6.87
C TRP A 292 -10.28 15.43 -5.52
N ASN A 293 -11.11 16.07 -4.70
CA ASN A 293 -11.52 15.49 -3.41
C ASN A 293 -12.13 14.08 -3.58
N ASP A 294 -12.95 13.88 -4.61
CA ASP A 294 -13.52 12.56 -4.93
C ASP A 294 -12.46 11.53 -5.33
N GLU A 295 -11.40 11.97 -6.01
CA GLU A 295 -10.28 11.09 -6.40
C GLU A 295 -9.49 10.64 -5.17
N VAL A 296 -9.24 11.55 -4.23
CA VAL A 296 -8.61 11.21 -2.95
C VAL A 296 -9.47 10.25 -2.13
N LEU A 297 -10.79 10.40 -2.15
CA LEU A 297 -11.69 9.56 -1.36
C LEU A 297 -11.96 8.19 -1.98
N ARG A 298 -12.05 8.11 -3.31
CA ARG A 298 -12.43 6.88 -4.03
C ARG A 298 -11.24 6.11 -4.58
N ASN A 299 -10.18 6.81 -4.95
CA ASN A 299 -8.98 6.27 -5.59
C ASN A 299 -7.73 6.65 -4.80
N THR A 300 -7.81 6.61 -3.47
CA THR A 300 -6.70 6.96 -2.55
C THR A 300 -5.38 6.32 -2.95
N GLU A 301 -5.43 5.06 -3.42
CA GLU A 301 -4.28 4.29 -3.85
C GLU A 301 -3.53 4.94 -5.03
N ALA A 302 -4.25 5.31 -6.09
CA ALA A 302 -3.68 5.98 -7.26
C ALA A 302 -3.08 7.34 -6.87
N VAL A 303 -3.75 8.07 -5.98
CA VAL A 303 -3.25 9.34 -5.43
C VAL A 303 -1.93 9.12 -4.69
N LEU A 304 -1.85 8.14 -3.80
CA LEU A 304 -0.62 7.85 -3.06
C LEU A 304 0.52 7.38 -3.97
N GLN A 305 0.22 6.60 -5.00
CA GLN A 305 1.20 6.17 -5.99
C GLN A 305 1.81 7.38 -6.71
N VAL A 306 0.98 8.30 -7.22
CA VAL A 306 1.47 9.52 -7.89
C VAL A 306 2.32 10.37 -6.94
N VAL A 307 1.89 10.51 -5.68
CA VAL A 307 2.68 11.26 -4.67
C VAL A 307 4.01 10.55 -4.39
N TRP A 308 4.00 9.22 -4.26
CA TRP A 308 5.20 8.42 -4.02
C TRP A 308 6.22 8.53 -5.16
N GLU A 309 5.77 8.36 -6.40
CA GLU A 309 6.59 8.51 -7.60
C GLU A 309 7.19 9.90 -7.67
N THR A 310 6.39 10.94 -7.43
CA THR A 310 6.83 12.34 -7.43
C THR A 310 7.87 12.63 -6.35
N LEU A 311 7.70 12.06 -5.14
CA LEU A 311 8.68 12.17 -4.07
C LEU A 311 9.99 11.48 -4.44
N THR A 312 9.90 10.31 -5.07
CA THR A 312 11.07 9.52 -5.48
C THR A 312 11.89 10.29 -6.51
N ASP A 313 11.26 10.84 -7.55
CA ASP A 313 11.92 11.72 -8.52
C ASP A 313 12.66 12.88 -7.86
N SER A 314 12.03 13.49 -6.86
CA SER A 314 12.50 14.76 -6.29
C SER A 314 13.56 14.58 -5.19
N LEU A 315 13.58 13.43 -4.51
CA LEU A 315 14.50 13.13 -3.41
C LEU A 315 15.75 12.36 -3.86
N THR A 316 15.80 11.93 -5.12
CA THR A 316 16.99 11.29 -5.69
C THR A 316 17.98 12.36 -6.17
N PRO A 317 19.25 12.39 -5.72
CA PRO A 317 20.22 13.34 -6.24
C PRO A 317 20.49 13.08 -7.72
N ALA A 318 20.35 14.10 -8.56
CA ALA A 318 20.83 14.07 -9.94
C ALA A 318 22.36 13.94 -9.95
N LEU A 319 22.87 12.71 -10.13
CA LEU A 319 24.23 12.49 -10.60
C LEU A 319 24.28 12.84 -12.08
N SER A 320 24.50 14.10 -12.39
CA SER A 320 24.83 14.53 -13.74
C SER A 320 25.63 15.82 -13.76
N GLN A 321 26.89 15.79 -13.29
CA GLN A 321 28.01 16.49 -13.95
C GLN A 321 29.34 15.81 -13.56
N GLY A 322 30.07 15.29 -14.55
CA GLY A 322 31.53 15.10 -14.46
C GLY A 322 32.07 13.68 -14.33
N GLU A 323 32.73 13.25 -15.41
CA GLU A 323 33.87 12.33 -15.48
C GLU A 323 33.66 10.80 -15.50
N ARG A 324 34.09 10.24 -16.64
CA ARG A 324 34.35 8.83 -16.88
C ARG A 324 35.60 8.38 -16.10
N VAL A 325 35.44 7.23 -15.44
CA VAL A 325 36.37 6.10 -15.33
C VAL A 325 37.84 6.40 -14.97
N SER A 326 38.26 5.93 -13.79
CA SER A 326 39.53 5.21 -13.69
C SER A 326 39.43 4.09 -12.65
N ASP A 327 39.70 2.87 -13.10
CA ASP A 327 39.91 1.64 -12.32
C ASP A 327 40.91 1.83 -11.17
N SER A 328 40.57 1.36 -9.97
CA SER A 328 41.33 0.32 -9.26
C SER A 328 40.72 -0.01 -7.88
N PRO A 329 40.88 -1.27 -7.40
CA PRO A 329 40.14 -1.83 -6.26
C PRO A 329 40.86 -1.60 -4.93
N LEU A 330 40.18 -1.91 -3.81
CA LEU A 330 40.64 -2.46 -2.51
C LEU A 330 39.80 -1.89 -1.33
N PRO A 331 39.74 -2.56 -0.15
CA PRO A 331 39.64 -3.98 0.16
C PRO A 331 38.44 -4.30 1.09
N LEU A 332 38.14 -5.59 1.26
CA LEU A 332 37.14 -6.09 2.20
C LEU A 332 37.39 -5.58 3.64
N GLY A 333 36.36 -4.97 4.22
CA GLY A 333 36.19 -4.78 5.65
C GLY A 333 34.91 -5.48 6.07
N GLU A 334 35.05 -6.58 6.81
CA GLU A 334 33.98 -7.36 7.39
C GLU A 334 33.13 -6.51 8.35
N GLY A 335 31.83 -6.47 8.07
CA GLY A 335 30.82 -5.81 8.88
C GLY A 335 29.46 -6.17 8.32
N SER A 336 28.98 -7.36 8.69
CA SER A 336 27.69 -7.94 8.29
C SER A 336 26.51 -7.12 8.80
N GLY A 337 26.24 -5.98 8.15
CA GLY A 337 24.93 -5.35 8.15
C GLY A 337 24.12 -5.99 7.04
N VAL A 338 23.48 -7.13 7.31
CA VAL A 338 22.48 -7.69 6.38
C VAL A 338 21.38 -6.63 6.27
N ARG A 339 21.35 -5.89 5.14
CA ARG A 339 20.18 -5.12 4.74
C ARG A 339 19.04 -6.14 4.68
N ALA A 340 18.04 -5.99 5.54
CA ALA A 340 16.83 -6.78 5.42
C ALA A 340 16.16 -6.35 4.11
N GLU A 341 16.15 -7.25 3.12
CA GLU A 341 15.33 -7.08 1.93
C GLU A 341 13.88 -6.85 2.38
N PRO A 342 13.16 -5.90 1.76
CA PRO A 342 11.75 -5.67 2.10
C PRO A 342 10.96 -6.96 1.87
N SER A 343 10.07 -7.28 2.82
CA SER A 343 9.15 -8.41 2.65
C SER A 343 8.33 -8.22 1.38
N ALA A 344 8.29 -9.24 0.52
CA ALA A 344 7.41 -9.23 -0.64
C ALA A 344 5.94 -9.22 -0.18
N LEU A 345 5.06 -8.56 -0.91
CA LEU A 345 3.62 -8.51 -0.62
C LEU A 345 2.88 -9.24 -1.72
N TYR A 346 2.08 -10.22 -1.31
CA TYR A 346 1.20 -10.96 -2.17
C TYR A 346 -0.25 -10.85 -1.69
N THR A 347 -1.17 -10.86 -2.64
CA THR A 347 -2.59 -11.02 -2.38
C THR A 347 -3.02 -12.44 -2.73
N PHE A 348 -3.88 -13.03 -1.90
CA PHE A 348 -4.52 -14.31 -2.19
C PHE A 348 -5.85 -14.11 -2.92
N ALA A 349 -6.50 -15.21 -3.30
CA ALA A 349 -7.74 -15.21 -4.08
C ALA A 349 -7.63 -14.43 -5.40
N ALA A 350 -6.42 -14.33 -5.96
CA ALA A 350 -6.16 -13.71 -7.25
C ALA A 350 -6.92 -14.44 -8.37
N THR A 351 -7.46 -13.70 -9.33
CA THR A 351 -8.27 -14.27 -10.41
C THR A 351 -7.41 -15.02 -11.42
N TYR A 352 -7.92 -16.15 -11.94
CA TYR A 352 -7.27 -16.93 -13.00
C TYR A 352 -8.30 -17.57 -13.94
N PRO A 353 -7.91 -17.94 -15.18
CA PRO A 353 -8.83 -18.54 -16.15
C PRO A 353 -9.53 -19.80 -15.59
N ASN A 354 -10.84 -19.92 -15.84
CA ASN A 354 -11.67 -21.05 -15.40
C ASN A 354 -11.74 -21.23 -13.87
N HIS A 355 -11.57 -20.16 -13.09
CA HIS A 355 -11.80 -20.22 -11.64
C HIS A 355 -13.22 -20.77 -11.34
N PRO A 356 -13.38 -21.79 -10.47
CA PRO A 356 -14.67 -22.45 -10.23
C PRO A 356 -15.71 -21.53 -9.59
N TYR A 357 -15.25 -20.47 -8.90
CA TYR A 357 -16.09 -19.47 -8.23
C TYR A 357 -15.64 -18.04 -8.52
N PRO A 358 -15.82 -17.50 -9.74
CA PRO A 358 -15.25 -16.21 -10.17
C PRO A 358 -15.85 -14.98 -9.44
N ARG A 359 -16.88 -15.19 -8.62
CA ARG A 359 -17.43 -14.16 -7.72
C ARG A 359 -16.64 -14.00 -6.42
N LEU A 360 -15.80 -14.97 -6.08
CA LEU A 360 -15.03 -15.01 -4.83
C LEU A 360 -13.55 -14.66 -5.03
N THR A 361 -13.18 -14.24 -6.24
CA THR A 361 -11.80 -13.85 -6.58
C THR A 361 -11.68 -12.34 -6.63
N ASN A 362 -10.49 -11.83 -6.32
CA ASN A 362 -10.15 -10.48 -6.69
C ASN A 362 -9.95 -10.37 -8.21
N LYS A 363 -10.80 -9.58 -8.87
CA LYS A 363 -10.78 -9.37 -10.32
C LYS A 363 -9.71 -8.38 -10.77
N ASP A 364 -9.27 -7.53 -9.85
CA ASP A 364 -8.26 -6.50 -10.11
C ASP A 364 -6.83 -7.04 -9.93
N ASP A 365 -6.70 -8.24 -9.34
CA ASP A 365 -5.42 -8.94 -9.13
C ASP A 365 -5.35 -10.20 -9.99
N PRO A 366 -4.83 -10.15 -11.23
CA PRO A 366 -4.58 -11.36 -12.02
C PRO A 366 -3.50 -12.23 -11.36
N ALA A 367 -3.75 -13.53 -11.22
CA ALA A 367 -2.84 -14.44 -10.54
C ALA A 367 -1.51 -14.55 -11.30
N HIS A 368 -0.40 -14.31 -10.60
CA HIS A 368 0.95 -14.64 -11.06
C HIS A 368 1.28 -16.12 -10.84
N PHE A 369 0.70 -16.70 -9.78
CA PHE A 369 0.82 -18.11 -9.44
C PHE A 369 -0.56 -18.71 -9.24
N VAL A 370 -0.83 -19.85 -9.86
CA VAL A 370 -1.96 -20.71 -9.49
C VAL A 370 -1.39 -22.02 -8.98
N ILE A 371 -1.61 -22.28 -7.70
CA ILE A 371 -1.00 -23.39 -7.00
C ILE A 371 -2.03 -24.50 -6.87
N ASP A 372 -1.71 -25.69 -7.39
CA ASP A 372 -2.50 -26.88 -7.13
C ASP A 372 -2.26 -27.34 -5.69
N VAL A 373 -3.29 -27.18 -4.85
CA VAL A 373 -3.24 -27.50 -3.42
C VAL A 373 -3.85 -28.87 -3.10
N THR A 374 -4.12 -29.71 -4.12
CA THR A 374 -4.82 -31.00 -3.97
C THR A 374 -4.15 -31.91 -2.94
N SER A 375 -2.81 -31.96 -2.92
CA SER A 375 -2.03 -32.77 -1.96
C SER A 375 -2.17 -32.31 -0.51
N TRP A 376 -2.66 -31.09 -0.26
CA TRP A 376 -2.84 -30.52 1.08
C TRP A 376 -4.31 -30.29 1.44
N LEU A 377 -5.25 -30.79 0.62
CA LEU A 377 -6.68 -30.67 0.90
C LEU A 377 -7.10 -31.36 2.20
N ASP A 378 -6.44 -32.44 2.62
CA ASP A 378 -6.76 -33.09 3.90
C ASP A 378 -6.50 -32.15 5.09
N ALA A 379 -5.40 -31.39 5.04
CA ALA A 379 -5.09 -30.38 6.07
C ALA A 379 -6.08 -29.21 6.00
N LYS A 380 -6.39 -28.73 4.77
CA LYS A 380 -7.36 -27.66 4.53
C LYS A 380 -8.77 -28.04 4.99
N GLU A 381 -9.20 -29.28 4.73
CA GLU A 381 -10.48 -29.83 5.18
C GLU A 381 -10.53 -29.97 6.69
N ALA A 382 -9.47 -30.49 7.31
CA ALA A 382 -9.39 -30.56 8.76
C ALA A 382 -9.46 -29.17 9.41
N ALA A 383 -8.86 -28.15 8.79
CA ALA A 383 -8.96 -26.76 9.22
C ALA A 383 -10.38 -26.19 9.04
N ALA A 384 -11.01 -26.42 7.88
CA ALA A 384 -12.39 -25.99 7.63
C ALA A 384 -13.38 -26.62 8.62
N LEU A 385 -13.16 -27.87 9.01
CA LEU A 385 -13.99 -28.55 10.02
C LEU A 385 -13.81 -27.98 11.45
N CYS A 386 -12.76 -27.20 11.72
CA CYS A 386 -12.64 -26.46 12.97
C CYS A 386 -13.62 -25.27 13.03
N HIS A 387 -13.93 -24.64 11.90
CA HIS A 387 -14.83 -23.48 11.76
C HIS A 387 -16.31 -23.89 11.82
N LYS A 388 -16.75 -24.50 12.92
CA LYS A 388 -18.09 -25.09 13.05
C LYS A 388 -19.21 -24.05 12.95
N THR A 389 -18.97 -22.80 13.37
CA THR A 389 -19.96 -21.72 13.23
C THR A 389 -20.10 -21.19 11.80
N GLN A 390 -19.14 -21.46 10.91
CA GLN A 390 -19.06 -20.83 9.58
C GLN A 390 -19.18 -21.84 8.43
N THR A 391 -18.55 -23.00 8.57
CA THR A 391 -18.50 -24.05 7.54
C THR A 391 -19.87 -24.56 7.09
N PRO A 392 -20.86 -24.83 7.98
CA PRO A 392 -22.20 -25.24 7.55
C PRO A 392 -22.88 -24.23 6.62
N LEU A 393 -22.72 -22.93 6.89
CA LEU A 393 -23.32 -21.86 6.09
C LEU A 393 -22.76 -21.83 4.68
N PHE A 394 -21.43 -21.93 4.56
CA PHE A 394 -20.75 -21.97 3.28
C PHE A 394 -21.11 -23.20 2.46
N VAL A 395 -21.17 -24.38 3.10
CA VAL A 395 -21.59 -25.63 2.45
C VAL A 395 -23.04 -25.54 1.98
N ARG A 396 -23.95 -24.98 2.79
CA ARG A 396 -25.36 -24.80 2.42
C ARG A 396 -25.51 -23.91 1.20
N ARG A 397 -24.95 -22.68 1.24
CA ARG A 397 -25.05 -21.72 0.14
C ARG A 397 -24.54 -22.31 -1.18
N ARG A 398 -23.45 -23.08 -1.13
CA ARG A 398 -22.92 -23.77 -2.32
C ARG A 398 -23.74 -24.98 -2.75
N SER A 399 -24.31 -25.73 -1.81
CA SER A 399 -25.22 -26.83 -2.12
C SER A 399 -26.47 -26.32 -2.83
N GLU A 400 -27.03 -25.21 -2.37
CA GLU A 400 -28.17 -24.52 -3.01
C GLU A 400 -27.80 -24.04 -4.42
N ALA A 401 -26.66 -23.36 -4.57
CA ALA A 401 -26.18 -22.92 -5.88
C ALA A 401 -25.91 -24.08 -6.86
N ALA A 402 -25.46 -25.23 -6.36
CA ALA A 402 -25.20 -26.44 -7.16
C ALA A 402 -26.46 -27.29 -7.40
N GLY A 403 -27.58 -27.02 -6.73
CA GLY A 403 -28.81 -27.81 -6.80
C GLY A 403 -28.66 -29.24 -6.24
N ARG A 404 -27.62 -29.53 -5.46
CA ARG A 404 -27.37 -30.84 -4.83
C ARG A 404 -26.62 -30.68 -3.51
N PRO A 405 -26.76 -31.61 -2.55
CA PRO A 405 -25.95 -31.57 -1.33
C PRO A 405 -24.46 -31.72 -1.66
N LEU A 406 -23.65 -30.85 -1.06
CA LEU A 406 -22.19 -30.87 -1.12
C LEU A 406 -21.61 -31.17 0.27
N THR A 407 -20.43 -31.79 0.27
CA THR A 407 -19.62 -31.97 1.48
C THR A 407 -18.69 -30.78 1.69
N VAL A 408 -18.00 -30.73 2.84
CA VAL A 408 -16.93 -29.74 3.08
C VAL A 408 -15.84 -29.87 2.01
N ARG A 409 -15.41 -31.10 1.69
CA ARG A 409 -14.45 -31.37 0.61
C ARG A 409 -14.86 -30.75 -0.72
N ASP A 410 -16.11 -30.95 -1.13
CA ASP A 410 -16.63 -30.48 -2.42
C ASP A 410 -16.58 -28.96 -2.58
N VAL A 411 -16.57 -28.22 -1.46
CA VAL A 411 -16.55 -26.76 -1.46
C VAL A 411 -15.16 -26.18 -1.24
N LEU A 412 -14.11 -26.99 -1.07
CA LEU A 412 -12.75 -26.48 -0.99
C LEU A 412 -12.15 -26.32 -2.38
N LEU A 413 -11.44 -25.20 -2.56
CA LEU A 413 -10.64 -24.97 -3.76
C LEU A 413 -9.46 -25.95 -3.82
N THR A 414 -9.32 -26.64 -4.94
CA THR A 414 -8.14 -27.47 -5.31
C THR A 414 -7.01 -26.64 -5.90
N ARG A 415 -7.28 -25.40 -6.32
CA ARG A 415 -6.32 -24.45 -6.86
C ARG A 415 -6.50 -23.09 -6.20
N GLU A 416 -5.40 -22.45 -5.81
CA GLU A 416 -5.41 -21.15 -5.15
C GLU A 416 -4.49 -20.17 -5.90
N GLY A 417 -5.00 -18.97 -6.17
CA GLY A 417 -4.29 -17.93 -6.91
C GLY A 417 -3.59 -16.93 -5.99
N LEU A 418 -2.34 -16.60 -6.31
CA LEU A 418 -1.57 -15.53 -5.66
C LEU A 418 -1.14 -14.47 -6.69
N HIS A 419 -1.23 -13.20 -6.31
CA HIS A 419 -0.73 -12.08 -7.10
C HIS A 419 0.35 -11.33 -6.32
N CYS A 420 1.49 -11.03 -6.94
CA CYS A 420 2.54 -10.24 -6.33
C CYS A 420 2.23 -8.75 -6.50
N LEU A 421 1.88 -8.11 -5.39
CA LEU A 421 1.61 -6.67 -5.34
C LEU A 421 2.89 -5.86 -5.11
N TRP A 422 3.85 -6.41 -4.36
CA TRP A 422 5.14 -5.77 -4.12
C TRP A 422 6.30 -6.78 -4.08
N PRO A 423 7.42 -6.53 -4.76
CA PRO A 423 7.66 -5.41 -5.67
C PRO A 423 6.73 -5.48 -6.89
N ALA A 424 6.17 -4.34 -7.30
CA ALA A 424 5.34 -4.28 -8.50
C ALA A 424 6.20 -4.69 -9.73
N SER A 425 5.68 -5.61 -10.53
CA SER A 425 6.34 -6.17 -11.71
C SER A 425 5.30 -6.83 -12.60
N ASP A 426 5.31 -6.50 -13.90
CA ASP A 426 4.53 -7.19 -14.94
C ASP A 426 5.17 -8.54 -15.33
N VAL A 427 6.27 -8.91 -14.69
CA VAL A 427 7.04 -10.13 -14.92
C VAL A 427 6.95 -11.03 -13.69
N ILE A 428 6.99 -12.34 -13.94
CA ILE A 428 6.90 -13.37 -12.90
C ILE A 428 7.86 -13.06 -11.73
N PRO A 429 7.36 -12.96 -10.50
CA PRO A 429 8.17 -12.64 -9.31
C PRO A 429 9.35 -13.58 -9.11
N THR A 430 10.50 -13.06 -8.68
CA THR A 430 11.76 -13.80 -8.53
C THR A 430 12.33 -13.77 -7.10
N ASP A 431 11.59 -13.20 -6.15
CA ASP A 431 11.94 -13.17 -4.74
C ASP A 431 12.01 -14.58 -4.12
N ALA A 432 12.52 -14.66 -2.89
CA ALA A 432 12.70 -15.93 -2.19
C ALA A 432 11.39 -16.73 -2.04
N PHE A 433 10.26 -16.05 -1.84
CA PHE A 433 8.96 -16.69 -1.74
C PHE A 433 8.52 -17.23 -3.11
N ALA A 434 8.64 -16.44 -4.17
CA ALA A 434 8.38 -16.90 -5.52
C ALA A 434 9.22 -18.13 -5.93
N GLN A 435 10.52 -18.13 -5.62
CA GLN A 435 11.39 -19.27 -5.87
C GLN A 435 10.95 -20.52 -5.10
N PHE A 436 10.51 -20.32 -3.84
CA PHE A 436 9.95 -21.40 -3.03
C PHE A 436 8.65 -21.95 -3.64
N LEU A 437 7.79 -21.10 -4.19
CA LEU A 437 6.57 -21.54 -4.89
C LEU A 437 6.90 -22.32 -6.17
N ARG A 438 7.79 -21.80 -7.03
CA ARG A 438 8.11 -22.38 -8.35
C ARG A 438 8.77 -23.76 -8.30
N THR A 439 9.39 -24.13 -7.18
CA THR A 439 10.07 -25.42 -7.07
C THR A 439 9.11 -26.61 -7.20
N GLU A 440 7.78 -26.42 -7.13
CA GLU A 440 6.79 -27.47 -7.42
C GLU A 440 5.48 -26.95 -8.01
N CYS A 441 5.08 -27.49 -9.17
CA CYS A 441 3.72 -27.58 -9.73
C CYS A 441 2.77 -26.36 -9.62
N ALA A 442 3.28 -25.16 -9.39
CA ALA A 442 2.55 -23.93 -9.60
C ALA A 442 2.48 -23.69 -11.12
N ASP A 443 1.27 -23.67 -11.66
CA ASP A 443 1.06 -23.13 -12.99
C ASP A 443 1.38 -21.63 -12.89
N VAL A 444 2.48 -21.21 -13.53
CA VAL A 444 2.89 -19.81 -13.58
C VAL A 444 2.16 -19.15 -14.73
N PHE A 445 1.42 -18.08 -14.43
CA PHE A 445 0.73 -17.28 -15.43
C PHE A 445 1.45 -15.94 -15.58
N VAL A 446 1.60 -15.50 -16.83
CA VAL A 446 2.14 -14.18 -17.20
C VAL A 446 1.02 -13.36 -17.80
#